data_AF-B1G467-F1
#
_entry.id   AF-B1G467-F1
#
_cell.length_a   1.000
_cell.length_b   1.000
_cell.length_c   1.000
_cell.angle_alpha   90.00
_cell.angle_beta   90.00
_cell.angle_gamma   90.00
#
_symmetry.space_group_name_H-M   'P 1'
#
loop_
_entity.id
_entity.type
_entity.pdbx_description
1 polymer ?
#
loop_
_entity_poly.entity_id
_entity_poly.type
_entity_poly.pdbx_seq_one_letter_code
_entity_poly.pdbx_strand_id
1 'polypeptide(L)'
;MRSRESVTGNLTPASWALSDDQTRLRMVARDFARERLEPLLASAPGAAAWEKTVTLAATLDLTTMILPERLGGLGMSRHDLALVVEQFAAGPLERAAALTLSSAALMTLRECDALERLPDPDIGHYLDGTSSIALGIPDADASGLYVLRQHCGSPAMMVRMEGERPRLALTTLPQEWTGPGSMAVGAGLFIERHCAALPDNMPLPLAPAGAGGDDPVQHWLADTAIYLAALLSGAIQQGVNFALGYCTSRQAFRKPLTAHELVAARLADMMMSANTIHLFLRSVAAQDGPVRIAAVSGMARHVATEAMDVVRELVQLCGGHGYVEGLPPAARLQTVHWFAMLLVKVDAALRAFGAFSTFSASTASA
;
A
#
# COMPACT_ATOMS: atom_id res chain seq x y z
N MET A 1 3.09 0.72 -33.37
CA MET A 1 2.65 0.66 -31.95
C MET A 1 3.59 1.54 -31.15
N ARG A 2 3.19 2.80 -30.87
CA ARG A 2 3.97 3.69 -29.98
C ARG A 2 3.66 3.29 -28.54
N SER A 3 4.68 3.04 -27.73
CA SER A 3 4.52 2.91 -26.28
C SER A 3 3.74 4.12 -25.77
N ARG A 4 2.60 3.89 -25.11
CA ARG A 4 1.92 4.95 -24.37
C ARG A 4 2.82 5.28 -23.17
N GLU A 5 3.68 6.28 -23.34
CA GLU A 5 4.32 6.94 -22.20
C GLU A 5 3.22 7.53 -21.30
N SER A 6 3.43 7.54 -19.99
CA SER A 6 2.49 8.15 -19.05
C SER A 6 2.32 9.62 -19.41
N VAL A 7 1.08 10.11 -19.43
CA VAL A 7 0.80 11.52 -19.75
C VAL A 7 1.35 12.46 -18.66
N THR A 8 1.66 11.91 -17.49
CA THR A 8 2.63 12.47 -16.54
C THR A 8 4.05 12.29 -17.10
N GLY A 9 4.48 13.19 -17.99
CA GLY A 9 5.89 13.28 -18.37
C GLY A 9 6.77 13.44 -17.13
N ASN A 10 8.05 13.04 -17.22
CA ASN A 10 8.99 13.14 -16.09
C ASN A 10 9.35 14.62 -15.82
N LEU A 11 8.43 15.36 -15.18
CA LEU A 11 8.59 16.75 -14.72
C LEU A 11 9.40 16.83 -13.42
N THR A 12 10.01 15.72 -13.02
CA THR A 12 10.72 15.57 -11.77
C THR A 12 12.03 16.38 -11.82
N PRO A 13 12.27 17.30 -10.85
CA PRO A 13 13.54 18.00 -10.73
C PRO A 13 14.72 17.02 -10.66
N ALA A 14 15.90 17.41 -11.15
CA ALA A 14 17.09 16.55 -11.17
C ALA A 14 17.48 15.99 -9.77
N SER A 15 17.16 16.72 -8.69
CA SER A 15 17.35 16.27 -7.30
C SER A 15 16.49 15.07 -6.89
N TRP A 16 15.49 14.72 -7.69
CA TRP A 16 14.57 13.58 -7.48
C TRP A 16 14.67 12.57 -8.62
N ALA A 17 15.76 12.62 -9.40
CA ALA A 17 16.05 11.60 -10.41
C ALA A 17 16.29 10.26 -9.72
N LEU A 18 15.72 9.20 -10.32
CA LEU A 18 15.95 7.83 -9.87
C LEU A 18 17.38 7.41 -10.25
N SER A 19 17.98 6.54 -9.44
CA SER A 19 19.20 5.85 -9.84
C SER A 19 18.95 4.96 -11.07
N ASP A 20 20.02 4.54 -11.75
CA ASP A 20 19.91 3.60 -12.87
C ASP A 20 19.27 2.27 -12.45
N ASP A 21 19.54 1.83 -11.22
CA ASP A 21 18.97 0.60 -10.66
C ASP A 21 17.49 0.77 -10.32
N GLN A 22 17.11 1.90 -9.70
CA GLN A 22 15.71 2.24 -9.46
C GLN A 22 14.92 2.41 -10.75
N THR A 23 15.55 2.97 -11.78
CA THR A 23 14.95 3.11 -13.10
C THR A 23 14.70 1.74 -13.72
N ARG A 24 15.68 0.83 -13.67
CA ARG A 24 15.55 -0.56 -14.13
C ARG A 24 14.47 -1.31 -13.34
N LEU A 25 14.48 -1.20 -12.02
CA LEU A 25 13.49 -1.80 -11.14
C LEU A 25 12.06 -1.36 -11.48
N ARG A 26 11.85 -0.05 -11.60
CA ARG A 26 10.56 0.52 -11.99
C ARG A 26 10.12 0.00 -13.38
N MET A 27 11.04 -0.11 -14.33
CA MET A 27 10.71 -0.63 -15.67
C MET A 27 10.24 -2.08 -15.62
N VAL A 28 10.98 -2.96 -14.92
CA VAL A 28 10.61 -4.38 -14.77
C VAL A 28 9.25 -4.52 -14.08
N ALA A 29 9.03 -3.79 -12.98
CA ALA A 29 7.76 -3.81 -12.26
C ALA A 29 6.60 -3.30 -13.13
N ARG A 30 6.83 -2.26 -13.94
CA ARG A 30 5.82 -1.71 -14.87
C ARG A 30 5.46 -2.70 -15.96
N ASP A 31 6.45 -3.34 -16.57
CA ASP A 31 6.21 -4.30 -17.64
C ASP A 31 5.49 -5.54 -17.11
N PHE A 32 5.88 -6.04 -15.93
CA PHE A 32 5.14 -7.09 -15.21
C PHE A 32 3.68 -6.68 -14.96
N ALA A 33 3.45 -5.49 -14.40
CA ALA A 33 2.09 -5.02 -14.10
C ALA A 33 1.24 -4.88 -15.36
N ARG A 34 1.80 -4.35 -16.45
CA ARG A 34 1.10 -4.21 -17.75
C ARG A 34 0.70 -5.55 -18.34
N GLU A 35 1.56 -6.56 -18.22
CA GLU A 35 1.32 -7.88 -18.81
C GLU A 35 0.44 -8.78 -17.94
N ARG A 36 0.53 -8.65 -16.61
CA ARG A 36 -0.07 -9.61 -15.67
C ARG A 36 -1.18 -9.04 -14.80
N LEU A 37 -1.17 -7.75 -14.50
CA LEU A 37 -2.10 -7.13 -13.55
C LEU A 37 -3.14 -6.23 -14.24
N GLU A 38 -2.73 -5.38 -15.19
CA GLU A 38 -3.67 -4.52 -15.94
C GLU A 38 -4.81 -5.29 -16.62
N PRO A 39 -4.59 -6.45 -17.26
CA PRO A 39 -5.68 -7.23 -17.86
C PRO A 39 -6.75 -7.67 -16.85
N LEU A 40 -6.38 -7.78 -15.57
CA LEU A 40 -7.28 -8.20 -14.50
C LEU A 40 -8.33 -7.15 -14.13
N LEU A 41 -8.16 -5.89 -14.56
CA LEU A 41 -9.17 -4.85 -14.43
C LEU A 41 -10.46 -5.17 -15.20
N ALA A 42 -10.35 -5.96 -16.28
CA ALA A 42 -11.50 -6.35 -17.10
C ALA A 42 -12.12 -7.67 -16.64
N SER A 43 -11.31 -8.61 -16.16
CA SER A 43 -11.78 -9.93 -15.72
C SER A 43 -10.85 -10.54 -14.69
N ALA A 44 -11.42 -11.12 -13.62
CA ALA A 44 -10.66 -11.84 -12.62
C ALA A 44 -9.94 -13.07 -13.23
N PRO A 45 -8.71 -13.39 -12.78
CA PRO A 45 -7.99 -14.56 -13.27
C PRO A 45 -8.58 -15.85 -12.68
N GLY A 46 -8.47 -16.96 -13.43
CA GLY A 46 -8.64 -18.29 -12.85
C GLY A 46 -7.45 -18.66 -11.95
N ALA A 47 -7.64 -19.64 -11.04
CA ALA A 47 -6.64 -20.02 -10.03
C ALA A 47 -5.26 -20.34 -10.63
N ALA A 48 -5.19 -21.20 -11.66
CA ALA A 48 -3.93 -21.56 -12.31
C ALA A 48 -3.25 -20.40 -13.06
N ALA A 49 -4.03 -19.43 -13.55
CA ALA A 49 -3.47 -18.23 -14.18
C ALA A 49 -2.88 -17.28 -13.11
N TRP A 50 -3.56 -17.18 -11.97
CA TRP A 50 -3.07 -16.42 -10.83
C TRP A 50 -1.78 -17.00 -10.26
N GLU A 51 -1.72 -18.31 -10.04
CA GLU A 51 -0.51 -19.01 -9.57
C GLU A 51 0.70 -18.72 -10.47
N LYS A 52 0.52 -18.79 -11.80
CA LYS A 52 1.59 -18.43 -12.75
C LYS A 52 2.05 -16.97 -12.64
N THR A 53 1.13 -16.04 -12.38
CA THR A 53 1.46 -14.63 -12.16
C THR A 53 2.30 -14.47 -10.90
N VAL A 54 1.93 -15.17 -9.83
CA VAL A 54 2.63 -15.16 -8.54
C VAL A 54 4.03 -15.77 -8.66
N THR A 55 4.16 -16.95 -9.29
CA THR A 55 5.47 -17.56 -9.57
C THR A 55 6.36 -16.66 -10.42
N LEU A 56 5.79 -15.97 -11.41
CA LEU A 56 6.55 -15.04 -12.24
C LEU A 56 7.02 -13.81 -11.42
N ALA A 57 6.17 -13.27 -10.55
CA ALA A 57 6.55 -12.16 -9.67
C ALA A 57 7.75 -12.55 -8.79
N ALA A 58 7.71 -13.75 -8.20
CA ALA A 58 8.80 -14.29 -7.40
C ALA A 58 10.07 -14.53 -8.23
N THR A 59 9.94 -15.04 -9.46
CA THR A 59 11.08 -15.28 -10.36
C THR A 59 11.77 -13.99 -10.83
N LEU A 60 11.02 -12.89 -10.92
CA LEU A 60 11.56 -11.56 -11.25
C LEU A 60 12.08 -10.82 -10.02
N ASP A 61 12.13 -11.50 -8.86
CA ASP A 61 12.51 -10.95 -7.56
C ASP A 61 11.66 -9.76 -7.09
N LEU A 62 10.54 -9.47 -7.75
CA LEU A 62 9.72 -8.28 -7.47
C LEU A 62 9.13 -8.28 -6.05
N THR A 63 9.07 -9.44 -5.40
CA THR A 63 8.64 -9.62 -4.01
C THR A 63 9.80 -9.90 -3.06
N THR A 64 10.87 -10.56 -3.50
CA THR A 64 12.01 -11.03 -2.66
C THR A 64 13.00 -9.95 -2.28
N MET A 65 13.04 -8.86 -3.04
CA MET A 65 14.05 -7.82 -2.91
C MET A 65 14.08 -7.06 -1.58
N ILE A 66 13.03 -7.14 -0.76
CA ILE A 66 13.00 -6.54 0.59
C ILE A 66 14.01 -7.23 1.52
N LEU A 67 14.31 -8.50 1.28
CA LEU A 67 15.18 -9.26 2.17
C LEU A 67 16.64 -8.77 2.10
N PRO A 68 17.40 -8.89 3.19
CA PRO A 68 18.85 -8.69 3.15
C PRO A 68 19.54 -9.62 2.14
N GLU A 69 20.70 -9.21 1.62
CA GLU A 69 21.51 -10.02 0.68
C GLU A 69 21.86 -11.41 1.23
N ARG A 70 22.08 -11.53 2.55
CA ARG A 70 22.35 -12.83 3.21
C ARG A 70 21.20 -13.85 3.09
N LEU A 71 19.98 -13.38 2.82
CA LEU A 71 18.79 -14.20 2.62
C LEU A 71 18.37 -14.23 1.14
N GLY A 72 19.24 -13.82 0.22
CA GLY A 72 18.98 -13.82 -1.22
C GLY A 72 18.14 -12.66 -1.72
N GLY A 73 17.93 -11.59 -0.93
CA GLY A 73 17.27 -10.37 -1.39
C GLY A 73 18.23 -9.26 -1.80
N LEU A 74 17.71 -8.06 -2.06
CA LEU A 74 18.47 -6.88 -2.48
C LEU A 74 18.50 -5.75 -1.43
N GLY A 75 17.93 -5.98 -0.25
CA GLY A 75 17.88 -4.99 0.81
C GLY A 75 17.11 -3.73 0.43
N MET A 76 16.04 -3.83 -0.37
CA MET A 76 15.30 -2.69 -0.90
C MET A 76 14.95 -1.65 0.16
N SER A 77 15.13 -0.38 -0.21
CA SER A 77 14.69 0.75 0.60
C SER A 77 13.16 0.92 0.53
N ARG A 78 12.61 1.74 1.42
CA ARG A 78 11.22 2.22 1.35
C ARG A 78 10.92 2.85 -0.01
N HIS A 79 11.88 3.57 -0.59
CA HIS A 79 11.75 4.19 -1.90
C HIS A 79 11.57 3.15 -2.99
N ASP A 80 12.44 2.14 -3.00
CA ASP A 80 12.37 1.07 -3.99
C ASP A 80 11.03 0.33 -3.88
N LEU A 81 10.57 0.06 -2.65
CA LEU A 81 9.29 -0.61 -2.43
C LEU A 81 8.13 0.22 -2.98
N ALA A 82 8.11 1.52 -2.70
CA ALA A 82 7.12 2.43 -3.23
C ALA A 82 7.12 2.45 -4.77
N LEU A 83 8.29 2.41 -5.41
CA LEU A 83 8.40 2.37 -6.87
C LEU A 83 7.76 1.10 -7.46
N VAL A 84 8.00 -0.07 -6.87
CA VAL A 84 7.44 -1.36 -7.34
C VAL A 84 5.93 -1.41 -7.12
N VAL A 85 5.48 -1.13 -5.89
CA VAL A 85 4.07 -1.22 -5.49
C VAL A 85 3.20 -0.24 -6.31
N GLU A 86 3.73 0.96 -6.59
CA GLU A 86 3.04 1.93 -7.44
C GLU A 86 2.81 1.40 -8.86
N GLN A 87 3.75 0.63 -9.42
CA GLN A 87 3.53 -0.01 -10.73
C GLN A 87 2.48 -1.12 -10.65
N PHE A 88 2.47 -1.92 -9.59
CA PHE A 88 1.54 -3.04 -9.45
C PHE A 88 0.08 -2.58 -9.37
N ALA A 89 -0.16 -1.42 -8.76
CA ALA A 89 -1.48 -0.78 -8.70
C ALA A 89 -2.00 -0.27 -10.07
N ALA A 90 -1.27 -0.54 -11.17
CA ALA A 90 -1.83 -0.45 -12.51
C ALA A 90 -2.98 -1.45 -12.75
N GLY A 91 -2.91 -2.63 -12.13
CA GLY A 91 -4.03 -3.57 -12.08
C GLY A 91 -5.05 -3.24 -10.99
N PRO A 92 -5.90 -4.22 -10.61
CA PRO A 92 -6.76 -4.14 -9.43
C PRO A 92 -5.92 -4.02 -8.14
N LEU A 93 -6.31 -3.12 -7.24
CA LEU A 93 -5.61 -2.84 -5.98
C LEU A 93 -5.51 -4.08 -5.09
N GLU A 94 -6.57 -4.88 -5.03
CA GLU A 94 -6.64 -6.10 -4.27
C GLU A 94 -5.67 -7.18 -4.80
N ARG A 95 -5.35 -7.18 -6.10
CA ARG A 95 -4.38 -8.09 -6.69
C ARG A 95 -2.95 -7.61 -6.47
N ALA A 96 -2.72 -6.31 -6.57
CA ALA A 96 -1.45 -5.71 -6.18
C ALA A 96 -1.16 -6.04 -4.70
N ALA A 97 -2.12 -5.78 -3.83
CA ALA A 97 -2.00 -6.06 -2.40
C ALA A 97 -1.80 -7.54 -2.09
N ALA A 98 -2.46 -8.46 -2.80
CA ALA A 98 -2.24 -9.90 -2.63
C ALA A 98 -0.80 -10.34 -2.94
N LEU A 99 -0.09 -9.67 -3.86
CA LEU A 99 1.32 -9.97 -4.15
C LEU A 99 2.27 -9.35 -3.13
N THR A 100 1.87 -8.24 -2.50
CA THR A 100 2.79 -7.40 -1.72
C THR A 100 2.39 -7.25 -0.26
N LEU A 101 1.38 -7.98 0.24
CA LEU A 101 0.80 -7.79 1.57
C LEU A 101 1.84 -7.84 2.69
N SER A 102 2.77 -8.80 2.61
CA SER A 102 3.83 -9.01 3.60
C SER A 102 4.93 -7.95 3.57
N SER A 103 4.98 -7.09 2.55
CA SER A 103 6.14 -6.23 2.27
C SER A 103 6.47 -5.26 3.41
N ALA A 104 5.46 -4.57 3.94
CA ALA A 104 5.64 -3.64 5.05
C ALA A 104 6.13 -4.38 6.31
N ALA A 105 5.60 -5.57 6.58
CA ALA A 105 5.96 -6.37 7.74
C ALA A 105 7.40 -6.88 7.63
N LEU A 106 7.79 -7.41 6.47
CA LEU A 106 9.16 -7.87 6.23
C LEU A 106 10.16 -6.72 6.32
N MET A 107 9.78 -5.52 5.85
CA MET A 107 10.60 -4.32 5.97
C MET A 107 10.80 -3.91 7.43
N THR A 108 9.73 -3.83 8.23
CA THR A 108 9.83 -3.51 9.66
C THR A 108 10.61 -4.58 10.43
N LEU A 109 10.38 -5.87 10.17
CA LEU A 109 11.12 -6.96 10.81
C LEU A 109 12.61 -6.92 10.48
N ARG A 110 12.96 -6.60 9.24
CA ARG A 110 14.36 -6.42 8.83
C ARG A 110 15.02 -5.29 9.62
N GLU A 111 14.34 -4.15 9.74
CA GLU A 111 14.87 -2.98 10.45
C GLU A 111 14.98 -3.20 11.97
N CYS A 112 14.10 -4.02 12.53
CA CYS A 112 14.15 -4.45 13.92
C CYS A 112 15.08 -5.65 14.18
N ASP A 113 15.81 -6.13 13.16
CA ASP A 113 16.63 -7.35 13.18
C ASP A 113 15.88 -8.57 13.75
N ALA A 114 14.65 -8.75 13.30
CA ALA A 114 13.69 -9.72 13.83
C ALA A 114 13.14 -10.69 12.77
N LEU A 115 13.75 -10.79 11.59
CA LEU A 115 13.31 -11.72 10.54
C LEU A 115 13.34 -13.19 11.00
N GLU A 116 14.27 -13.56 11.88
CA GLU A 116 14.37 -14.92 12.46
C GLU A 116 13.17 -15.28 13.36
N ARG A 117 12.30 -14.32 13.67
CA ARG A 117 11.13 -14.47 14.52
C ARG A 117 9.86 -14.80 13.74
N LEU A 118 9.97 -14.96 12.42
CA LEU A 118 8.85 -15.37 11.57
C LEU A 118 8.36 -16.78 11.95
N PRO A 119 7.03 -17.02 12.03
CA PRO A 119 6.49 -18.33 12.33
C PRO A 119 6.77 -19.37 11.24
N ASP A 120 6.77 -18.96 9.97
CA ASP A 120 7.23 -19.79 8.86
C ASP A 120 8.72 -19.52 8.63
N PRO A 121 9.60 -20.53 8.85
CA PRO A 121 11.03 -20.35 8.64
C PRO A 121 11.41 -20.24 7.16
N ASP A 122 10.55 -20.71 6.24
CA ASP A 122 10.77 -20.51 4.81
C ASP A 122 10.22 -19.14 4.40
N ILE A 123 11.11 -18.17 4.39
CA ILE A 123 10.75 -16.80 4.04
C ILE A 123 10.23 -16.68 2.60
N GLY A 124 10.58 -17.62 1.71
CA GLY A 124 10.12 -17.68 0.33
C GLY A 124 8.59 -17.74 0.22
N HIS A 125 7.93 -18.42 1.17
CA HIS A 125 6.47 -18.53 1.19
C HIS A 125 5.75 -17.19 1.37
N TYR A 126 6.38 -16.21 2.04
CA TYR A 126 5.80 -14.86 2.17
C TYR A 126 5.98 -14.01 0.90
N LEU A 127 6.85 -14.44 -0.01
CA LEU A 127 7.26 -13.73 -1.23
C LEU A 127 6.55 -14.29 -2.46
N ASP A 128 6.27 -15.60 -2.46
CA ASP A 128 5.46 -16.27 -3.45
C ASP A 128 3.96 -16.31 -3.07
N GLY A 129 3.55 -15.62 -2.00
CA GLY A 129 2.15 -15.51 -1.59
C GLY A 129 1.49 -16.81 -1.12
N THR A 130 2.24 -17.90 -0.94
CA THR A 130 1.76 -19.14 -0.28
C THR A 130 1.36 -18.86 1.16
N SER A 131 2.11 -17.98 1.81
CA SER A 131 1.81 -17.42 3.13
C SER A 131 1.74 -15.90 3.04
N SER A 132 1.18 -15.26 4.07
CA SER A 132 1.12 -13.80 4.13
C SER A 132 1.23 -13.30 5.56
N ILE A 133 1.78 -12.11 5.75
CA ILE A 133 1.70 -11.40 7.02
C ILE A 133 0.61 -10.34 6.89
N ALA A 134 -0.48 -10.48 7.64
CA ALA A 134 -1.59 -9.54 7.62
C ALA A 134 -1.19 -8.20 8.26
N LEU A 135 -1.77 -7.12 7.74
CA LEU A 135 -1.56 -5.77 8.26
C LEU A 135 -2.58 -5.48 9.38
N GLY A 136 -2.11 -5.44 10.63
CA GLY A 136 -2.87 -4.99 11.79
C GLY A 136 -2.68 -3.50 12.05
N ILE A 137 -3.76 -2.73 11.90
CA ILE A 137 -3.82 -1.27 12.08
C ILE A 137 -4.69 -0.96 13.30
N PRO A 138 -4.11 -0.50 14.42
CA PRO A 138 -4.86 -0.20 15.63
C PRO A 138 -5.80 0.99 15.44
N ASP A 139 -6.94 0.99 16.13
CA ASP A 139 -7.71 2.21 16.35
C ASP A 139 -6.89 3.18 17.23
N ALA A 140 -7.12 4.49 17.08
CA ALA A 140 -6.36 5.53 17.78
C ALA A 140 -6.51 5.49 19.31
N ASP A 141 -7.62 4.93 19.80
CA ASP A 141 -7.90 4.71 21.23
C ASP A 141 -7.47 3.31 21.71
N ALA A 142 -6.82 2.52 20.84
CA ALA A 142 -6.46 1.13 21.07
C ALA A 142 -7.63 0.22 21.48
N SER A 143 -8.88 0.59 21.17
CA SER A 143 -10.07 -0.21 21.49
C SER A 143 -10.27 -1.39 20.54
N GLY A 144 -9.69 -1.30 19.34
CA GLY A 144 -9.83 -2.30 18.28
C GLY A 144 -8.68 -2.26 17.28
N LEU A 145 -8.76 -3.17 16.30
CA LEU A 145 -7.76 -3.39 15.27
C LEU A 145 -8.45 -3.66 13.94
N TYR A 146 -8.02 -2.97 12.88
CA TYR A 146 -8.34 -3.35 11.51
C TYR A 146 -7.27 -4.31 11.00
N VAL A 147 -7.68 -5.43 10.43
CA VAL A 147 -6.78 -6.43 9.86
C VAL A 147 -7.07 -6.55 8.37
N LEU A 148 -6.07 -6.26 7.53
CA LEU A 148 -6.09 -6.62 6.12
C LEU A 148 -5.36 -7.97 5.95
N ARG A 149 -6.09 -9.02 5.57
CA ARG A 149 -5.55 -10.39 5.42
C ARG A 149 -5.99 -11.07 4.13
N GLN A 150 -5.18 -12.02 3.68
CA GLN A 150 -5.49 -12.88 2.53
C GLN A 150 -5.83 -14.32 2.96
N HIS A 151 -4.99 -14.96 3.78
CA HIS A 151 -5.18 -16.36 4.17
C HIS A 151 -5.65 -16.51 5.61
N CYS A 152 -6.54 -17.47 5.85
CA CYS A 152 -6.94 -17.89 7.19
C CYS A 152 -5.71 -18.42 7.97
N GLY A 153 -5.58 -18.04 9.24
CA GLY A 153 -4.43 -18.46 10.05
C GLY A 153 -3.11 -17.77 9.70
N SER A 154 -3.11 -16.76 8.81
CA SER A 154 -1.93 -15.93 8.57
C SER A 154 -1.47 -15.26 9.88
N PRO A 155 -0.15 -15.16 10.13
CA PRO A 155 0.34 -14.25 11.13
C PRO A 155 -0.06 -12.81 10.78
N ALA A 156 -0.29 -12.00 11.80
CA ALA A 156 -0.62 -10.60 11.67
C ALA A 156 0.34 -9.78 12.52
N MET A 157 0.89 -8.74 11.91
CA MET A 157 1.69 -7.76 12.61
C MET A 157 0.77 -6.66 13.13
N MET A 158 0.81 -6.39 14.43
CA MET A 158 -0.12 -5.47 15.07
C MET A 158 0.49 -4.79 16.28
N VAL A 159 -0.10 -3.66 16.65
CA VAL A 159 0.23 -2.94 17.88
C VAL A 159 -0.68 -3.44 19.00
N ARG A 160 -0.10 -3.83 20.13
CA ARG A 160 -0.79 -4.23 21.35
C ARG A 160 -0.46 -3.26 22.49
N MET A 161 -1.41 -3.04 23.38
CA MET A 161 -1.16 -2.30 24.62
C MET A 161 -0.68 -3.26 25.72
N GLU A 162 0.51 -3.02 26.27
CA GLU A 162 0.98 -3.64 27.51
C GLU A 162 0.98 -2.59 28.62
N GLY A 163 -0.10 -2.58 29.40
CA GLY A 163 -0.41 -1.44 30.29
C GLY A 163 -0.70 -0.20 29.45
N GLU A 164 0.03 0.89 29.71
CA GLU A 164 -0.09 2.15 28.96
C GLU A 164 0.88 2.28 27.78
N ARG A 165 1.68 1.24 27.49
CA ARG A 165 2.71 1.30 26.44
C ARG A 165 2.32 0.48 25.22
N PRO A 166 2.34 1.07 24.01
CA PRO A 166 2.16 0.29 22.78
C PRO A 166 3.41 -0.56 22.52
N ARG A 167 3.21 -1.80 22.08
CA ARG A 167 4.25 -2.71 21.63
C ARG A 167 3.87 -3.35 20.31
N LEU A 168 4.85 -3.51 19.44
CA LEU A 168 4.67 -4.25 18.20
C LEU A 168 4.76 -5.75 18.48
N ALA A 169 3.80 -6.51 17.95
CA ALA A 169 3.72 -7.95 18.12
C ALA A 169 3.38 -8.64 16.80
N LEU A 170 3.98 -9.81 16.59
CA LEU A 170 3.55 -10.76 15.58
C LEU A 170 2.72 -11.84 16.26
N THR A 171 1.48 -12.05 15.81
CA THR A 171 0.59 -13.06 16.38
C THR A 171 -0.16 -13.81 15.29
N THR A 172 -0.48 -15.08 15.54
CA THR A 172 -1.27 -15.89 14.61
C THR A 172 -2.74 -15.64 14.86
N LEU A 173 -3.43 -15.09 13.86
CA LEU A 173 -4.86 -14.85 13.95
C LEU A 173 -5.64 -16.17 13.91
N PRO A 174 -6.83 -16.23 14.54
CA PRO A 174 -7.70 -17.39 14.43
C PRO A 174 -8.06 -17.68 12.95
N GLN A 175 -8.20 -18.96 12.63
CA GLN A 175 -8.50 -19.42 11.27
C GLN A 175 -9.85 -18.89 10.76
N GLU A 176 -10.88 -18.88 11.61
CA GLU A 176 -12.21 -18.37 11.26
C GLU A 176 -12.59 -17.20 12.16
N TRP A 177 -13.02 -16.11 11.53
CA TRP A 177 -13.65 -14.98 12.21
C TRP A 177 -14.90 -14.55 11.43
N THR A 178 -16.06 -14.85 11.97
CA THR A 178 -17.37 -14.49 11.42
C THR A 178 -18.06 -13.44 12.28
N GLY A 179 -17.29 -12.45 12.76
CA GLY A 179 -17.83 -11.35 13.53
C GLY A 179 -18.49 -10.29 12.63
N PRO A 180 -19.43 -9.49 13.17
CA PRO A 180 -19.93 -8.31 12.48
C PRO A 180 -18.75 -7.35 12.21
N GLY A 181 -18.43 -7.12 10.94
CA GLY A 181 -17.31 -6.26 10.53
C GLY A 181 -16.25 -6.90 9.63
N SER A 182 -16.49 -8.11 9.09
CA SER A 182 -15.68 -8.66 7.99
C SER A 182 -16.22 -8.17 6.67
N MET A 183 -15.33 -7.67 5.81
CA MET A 183 -15.67 -7.15 4.50
C MET A 183 -14.70 -7.70 3.46
N ALA A 184 -15.24 -8.34 2.43
CA ALA A 184 -14.45 -8.74 1.27
C ALA A 184 -14.04 -7.52 0.45
N VAL A 185 -12.75 -7.39 0.20
CA VAL A 185 -12.18 -6.36 -0.69
C VAL A 185 -12.13 -6.87 -2.14
N GLY A 186 -11.95 -8.18 -2.31
CA GLY A 186 -11.78 -8.84 -3.61
C GLY A 186 -10.53 -9.72 -3.61
N ALA A 187 -10.39 -10.61 -4.60
CA ALA A 187 -9.21 -11.46 -4.76
C ALA A 187 -8.81 -12.34 -3.53
N GLY A 188 -9.75 -12.62 -2.63
CA GLY A 188 -9.46 -13.32 -1.37
C GLY A 188 -8.91 -12.42 -0.26
N LEU A 189 -8.85 -11.11 -0.47
CA LEU A 189 -8.54 -10.15 0.58
C LEU A 189 -9.78 -9.75 1.38
N PHE A 190 -9.60 -9.69 2.68
CA PHE A 190 -10.60 -9.30 3.66
C PHE A 190 -10.06 -8.18 4.55
N ILE A 191 -10.93 -7.20 4.83
CA ILE A 191 -10.73 -6.25 5.92
C ILE A 191 -11.65 -6.68 7.05
N GLU A 192 -11.05 -6.89 8.22
CA GLU A 192 -11.76 -7.33 9.41
C GLU A 192 -11.54 -6.35 10.55
N ARG A 193 -12.57 -6.12 11.35
CA ARG A 193 -12.46 -5.32 12.57
C ARG A 193 -12.52 -6.21 13.80
N HIS A 194 -11.41 -6.28 14.53
CA HIS A 194 -11.26 -7.04 15.76
C HIS A 194 -11.31 -6.11 16.98
N CYS A 195 -11.77 -6.64 18.12
CA CYS A 195 -11.56 -5.98 19.42
C CYS A 195 -10.09 -6.14 19.86
N ALA A 196 -9.58 -5.22 20.68
CA ALA A 196 -8.17 -5.24 21.11
C ALA A 196 -7.74 -6.53 21.84
N ALA A 197 -8.68 -7.23 22.47
CA ALA A 197 -8.45 -8.54 23.09
C ALA A 197 -8.57 -9.66 22.05
N LEU A 198 -7.51 -9.91 21.28
CA LEU A 198 -7.37 -11.12 20.48
C LEU A 198 -6.94 -12.31 21.38
N PRO A 199 -7.45 -13.54 21.14
CA PRO A 199 -7.18 -14.71 22.00
C PRO A 199 -5.69 -15.13 22.04
N ASP A 200 -5.37 -15.84 23.12
CA ASP A 200 -4.04 -16.16 23.70
C ASP A 200 -3.06 -17.01 22.87
N ASN A 201 -2.98 -16.84 21.57
CA ASN A 201 -1.72 -17.19 20.90
C ASN A 201 -0.67 -16.20 21.40
N MET A 202 0.26 -16.70 22.21
CA MET A 202 1.28 -15.88 22.88
C MET A 202 1.95 -14.97 21.85
N PRO A 203 1.77 -13.64 21.94
CA PRO A 203 2.34 -12.72 20.98
C PRO A 203 3.86 -12.83 21.06
N LEU A 204 4.54 -12.69 19.93
CA LEU A 204 5.99 -12.56 19.91
C LEU A 204 6.32 -11.06 19.93
N PRO A 205 6.59 -10.44 21.10
CA PRO A 205 6.82 -9.00 21.18
C PRO A 205 8.14 -8.67 20.48
N LEU A 206 8.10 -7.71 19.57
CA LEU A 206 9.28 -7.19 18.90
C LEU A 206 9.94 -6.16 19.81
N ALA A 207 11.22 -6.38 20.14
CA ALA A 207 11.99 -5.46 20.95
C ALA A 207 12.54 -4.32 20.07
N PRO A 208 12.74 -3.11 20.63
CA PRO A 208 13.46 -2.05 19.92
C PRO A 208 14.89 -2.50 19.59
N ALA A 209 15.40 -2.05 18.45
CA ALA A 209 16.75 -2.38 17.99
C ALA A 209 17.82 -1.70 18.87
N GLY A 210 18.28 -2.35 19.93
CA GLY A 210 19.43 -1.91 20.75
C GLY A 210 19.24 -0.58 21.50
N ALA A 211 20.30 -0.14 22.20
CA ALA A 211 20.29 0.96 23.17
C ALA A 211 20.03 2.39 22.61
N GLY A 212 19.74 2.51 21.32
CA GLY A 212 19.38 3.77 20.65
C GLY A 212 18.40 3.57 19.48
N GLY A 213 17.68 2.45 19.45
CA GLY A 213 16.79 2.10 18.34
C GLY A 213 15.51 2.94 18.31
N ASP A 214 15.13 3.33 17.10
CA ASP A 214 13.81 3.88 16.79
C ASP A 214 12.67 2.94 17.27
N ASP A 215 11.52 3.52 17.59
CA ASP A 215 10.33 2.80 18.09
C ASP A 215 9.76 1.83 17.02
N PRO A 216 9.76 0.50 17.24
CA PRO A 216 9.21 -0.47 16.29
C PRO A 216 7.75 -0.21 15.91
N VAL A 217 6.95 0.35 16.83
CA VAL A 217 5.56 0.70 16.55
C VAL A 217 5.50 1.82 15.50
N GLN A 218 6.38 2.81 15.60
CA GLN A 218 6.46 3.91 14.64
C GLN A 218 6.96 3.42 13.28
N HIS A 219 7.96 2.54 13.24
CA HIS A 219 8.42 1.93 11.99
C HIS A 219 7.31 1.15 11.30
N TRP A 220 6.61 0.27 12.03
CA TRP A 220 5.49 -0.50 11.48
C TRP A 220 4.41 0.39 10.86
N LEU A 221 3.97 1.41 11.60
CA LEU A 221 2.94 2.31 11.13
C LEU A 221 3.43 3.17 9.96
N ALA A 222 4.71 3.57 9.95
CA ALA A 222 5.30 4.32 8.85
C ALA A 222 5.41 3.48 7.57
N ASP A 223 5.88 2.25 7.69
CA ASP A 223 6.02 1.30 6.57
C ASP A 223 4.65 0.95 5.98
N THR A 224 3.66 0.72 6.84
CA THR A 224 2.28 0.48 6.44
C THR A 224 1.68 1.70 5.73
N ALA A 225 1.95 2.92 6.22
CA ALA A 225 1.47 4.15 5.58
C ALA A 225 2.07 4.35 4.19
N ILE A 226 3.40 4.17 4.04
CA ILE A 226 4.11 4.30 2.76
C ILE A 226 3.60 3.24 1.77
N TYR A 227 3.41 2.00 2.23
CA TYR A 227 2.88 0.92 1.43
C TYR A 227 1.46 1.20 0.89
N LEU A 228 0.52 1.56 1.77
CA LEU A 228 -0.85 1.89 1.37
C LEU A 228 -0.90 3.13 0.47
N ALA A 229 -0.06 4.14 0.74
CA ALA A 229 0.05 5.33 -0.10
C ALA A 229 0.61 5.00 -1.50
N ALA A 230 1.56 4.06 -1.62
CA ALA A 230 2.08 3.60 -2.91
C ALA A 230 1.02 2.88 -3.74
N LEU A 231 0.22 2.00 -3.12
CA LEU A 231 -0.93 1.37 -3.76
C LEU A 231 -1.91 2.42 -4.29
N LEU A 232 -2.32 3.37 -3.44
CA LEU A 232 -3.23 4.45 -3.84
C LEU A 232 -2.63 5.32 -4.95
N SER A 233 -1.36 5.72 -4.85
CA SER A 233 -0.65 6.52 -5.86
C SER A 233 -0.75 5.90 -7.26
N GLY A 234 -0.45 4.61 -7.39
CA GLY A 234 -0.51 3.93 -8.68
C GLY A 234 -1.92 3.79 -9.22
N ALA A 235 -2.89 3.48 -8.34
CA ALA A 235 -4.30 3.43 -8.72
C ALA A 235 -4.82 4.80 -9.18
N ILE A 236 -4.43 5.89 -8.54
CA ILE A 236 -4.84 7.24 -8.94
C ILE A 236 -4.21 7.63 -10.28
N GLN A 237 -2.91 7.45 -10.47
CA GLN A 237 -2.24 7.75 -11.74
C GLN A 237 -2.92 7.03 -12.92
N GLN A 238 -3.25 5.76 -12.74
CA GLN A 238 -3.91 4.98 -13.78
C GLN A 238 -5.39 5.36 -13.95
N GLY A 239 -6.03 5.89 -12.90
CA GLY A 239 -7.39 6.42 -12.97
C GLY A 239 -7.44 7.66 -13.83
N VAL A 240 -6.47 8.57 -13.63
CA VAL A 240 -6.29 9.76 -14.48
C VAL A 240 -6.03 9.37 -15.94
N ASN A 241 -5.13 8.40 -16.19
CA ASN A 241 -4.86 7.91 -17.55
C ASN A 241 -6.13 7.35 -18.22
N PHE A 242 -6.92 6.57 -17.48
CA PHE A 242 -8.19 6.04 -17.97
C PHE A 242 -9.18 7.17 -18.28
N ALA A 243 -9.37 8.13 -17.36
CA ALA A 243 -10.28 9.26 -17.54
C ALA A 243 -9.91 10.07 -18.79
N LEU A 244 -8.63 10.37 -18.97
CA LEU A 244 -8.15 11.11 -20.13
C LEU A 244 -8.41 10.34 -21.44
N GLY A 245 -8.12 9.05 -21.48
CA GLY A 245 -8.40 8.19 -22.64
C GLY A 245 -9.91 8.12 -22.96
N TYR A 246 -10.72 7.96 -21.93
CA TYR A 246 -12.19 7.94 -22.06
C TYR A 246 -12.72 9.28 -22.59
N CYS A 247 -12.33 10.39 -21.98
CA CYS A 247 -12.78 11.73 -22.38
C CYS A 247 -12.29 12.14 -23.77
N THR A 248 -11.15 11.63 -24.23
CA THR A 248 -10.63 11.88 -25.58
C THR A 248 -11.43 11.11 -26.63
N SER A 249 -11.83 9.88 -26.33
CA SER A 249 -12.57 9.02 -27.28
C SER A 249 -14.07 9.30 -27.29
N ARG A 250 -14.65 9.67 -26.14
CA ARG A 250 -16.09 9.92 -25.99
C ARG A 250 -16.46 11.30 -26.54
N GLN A 251 -17.55 11.36 -27.28
CA GLN A 251 -18.09 12.61 -27.82
C GLN A 251 -19.44 12.97 -27.18
N ALA A 252 -19.63 14.27 -26.94
CA ALA A 252 -20.91 14.86 -26.58
C ALA A 252 -21.01 16.25 -27.23
N PHE A 253 -22.20 16.63 -27.68
CA PHE A 253 -22.41 17.88 -28.42
C PHE A 253 -21.43 18.05 -29.60
N ARG A 254 -21.23 16.96 -30.36
CA ARG A 254 -20.40 16.89 -31.59
C ARG A 254 -18.90 17.19 -31.41
N LYS A 255 -18.40 17.18 -30.17
CA LYS A 255 -16.95 17.29 -29.89
C LYS A 255 -16.53 16.30 -28.80
N PRO A 256 -15.24 15.92 -28.73
CA PRO A 256 -14.71 15.12 -27.63
C PRO A 256 -15.00 15.75 -26.26
N LEU A 257 -15.12 14.94 -25.21
CA LEU A 257 -15.35 15.47 -23.86
C LEU A 257 -14.21 16.41 -23.43
N THR A 258 -12.96 16.13 -23.82
CA THR A 258 -11.80 16.98 -23.55
C THR A 258 -11.89 18.39 -24.15
N ALA A 259 -12.75 18.62 -25.15
CA ALA A 259 -12.94 19.94 -25.76
C ALA A 259 -13.99 20.82 -25.03
N HIS A 260 -14.51 20.35 -23.89
CA HIS A 260 -15.37 21.14 -23.00
C HIS A 260 -14.54 21.67 -21.82
N GLU A 261 -14.55 22.99 -21.60
CA GLU A 261 -13.67 23.66 -20.64
C GLU A 261 -13.77 23.08 -19.22
N LEU A 262 -14.98 22.81 -18.74
CA LEU A 262 -15.19 22.23 -17.41
C LEU A 262 -14.61 20.81 -17.28
N VAL A 263 -14.65 20.01 -18.35
CA VAL A 263 -14.03 18.67 -18.36
C VAL A 263 -12.51 18.78 -18.38
N ALA A 264 -11.97 19.69 -19.19
CA ALA A 264 -10.54 19.94 -19.23
C ALA A 264 -9.98 20.41 -17.88
N ALA A 265 -10.71 21.30 -17.19
CA ALA A 265 -10.36 21.76 -15.85
C ALA A 265 -10.34 20.60 -14.83
N ARG A 266 -11.39 19.77 -14.80
CA ARG A 266 -11.44 18.59 -13.92
C ARG A 266 -10.31 17.60 -14.19
N LEU A 267 -9.98 17.34 -15.45
CA LEU A 267 -8.84 16.49 -15.81
C LEU A 267 -7.51 17.09 -15.35
N ALA A 268 -7.34 18.41 -15.46
CA ALA A 268 -6.16 19.10 -14.95
C ALA A 268 -6.04 18.99 -13.42
N ASP A 269 -7.15 19.19 -12.69
CA ASP A 269 -7.19 19.01 -11.24
C ASP A 269 -6.81 17.59 -10.83
N MET A 270 -7.39 16.57 -11.49
CA MET A 270 -7.04 15.17 -11.26
C MET A 270 -5.54 14.90 -11.52
N MET A 271 -4.96 15.47 -12.58
CA MET A 271 -3.53 15.35 -12.88
C MET A 271 -2.66 16.03 -11.81
N MET A 272 -3.07 17.19 -11.30
CA MET A 272 -2.38 17.88 -10.21
C MET A 272 -2.40 17.04 -8.93
N SER A 273 -3.55 16.49 -8.54
CA SER A 273 -3.68 15.61 -7.38
C SER A 273 -2.82 14.35 -7.52
N ALA A 274 -2.86 13.68 -8.66
CA ALA A 274 -2.05 12.48 -8.91
C ALA A 274 -0.54 12.76 -8.81
N ASN A 275 -0.08 13.85 -9.41
CA ASN A 275 1.33 14.26 -9.31
C ASN A 275 1.71 14.65 -7.88
N THR A 276 0.82 15.32 -7.14
CA THR A 276 1.08 15.72 -5.76
C THR A 276 1.22 14.50 -4.85
N ILE A 277 0.30 13.53 -4.95
CA ILE A 277 0.39 12.24 -4.24
C ILE A 277 1.72 11.56 -4.53
N HIS A 278 2.07 11.44 -5.82
CA HIS A 278 3.27 10.75 -6.28
C HIS A 278 4.55 11.40 -5.72
N LEU A 279 4.67 12.73 -5.82
CA LEU A 279 5.84 13.45 -5.37
C LEU A 279 5.95 13.48 -3.85
N PHE A 280 4.84 13.62 -3.12
CA PHE A 280 4.85 13.58 -1.67
C PHE A 280 5.29 12.19 -1.17
N LEU A 281 4.71 11.11 -1.71
CA LEU A 281 5.13 9.74 -1.43
C LEU A 281 6.62 9.54 -1.67
N ARG A 282 7.13 9.93 -2.84
CA ARG A 282 8.57 9.81 -3.16
C ARG A 282 9.43 10.58 -2.17
N SER A 283 9.05 11.81 -1.80
CA SER A 283 9.82 12.63 -0.86
C SER A 283 9.86 12.06 0.57
N VAL A 284 8.86 11.27 0.94
CA VAL A 284 8.83 10.58 2.24
C VAL A 284 9.60 9.27 2.16
N ALA A 285 9.39 8.48 1.11
CA ALA A 285 10.01 7.18 0.93
C ALA A 285 11.52 7.25 0.62
N ALA A 286 12.00 8.36 0.03
CA ALA A 286 13.41 8.61 -0.28
C ALA A 286 14.22 9.18 0.90
N GLN A 287 13.66 9.29 2.11
CA GLN A 287 14.41 9.82 3.25
C GLN A 287 15.44 8.78 3.71
N ASP A 288 16.70 9.21 3.79
CA ASP A 288 17.76 8.44 4.42
C ASP A 288 17.67 8.57 5.95
N GLY A 289 17.84 7.46 6.67
CA GLY A 289 17.79 7.43 8.12
C GLY A 289 16.37 7.35 8.72
N PRO A 290 16.19 7.77 9.99
CA PRO A 290 14.91 7.64 10.69
C PRO A 290 13.78 8.39 9.99
N VAL A 291 12.69 7.68 9.73
CA VAL A 291 11.53 8.27 9.04
C VAL A 291 10.87 9.32 9.92
N ARG A 292 10.69 10.53 9.36
CA ARG A 292 9.99 11.61 10.07
C ARG A 292 8.49 11.33 10.13
N ILE A 293 8.02 10.85 11.28
CA ILE A 293 6.62 10.48 11.54
C ILE A 293 5.63 11.60 11.19
N ALA A 294 5.95 12.87 11.47
CA ALA A 294 5.11 13.99 11.08
C ALA A 294 4.93 14.12 9.55
N ALA A 295 5.99 13.86 8.78
CA ALA A 295 5.93 13.87 7.32
C ALA A 295 5.09 12.70 6.79
N VAL A 296 5.24 11.51 7.38
CA VAL A 296 4.42 10.34 7.03
C VAL A 296 2.94 10.56 7.34
N SER A 297 2.61 11.09 8.52
CA SER A 297 1.23 11.42 8.90
C SER A 297 0.61 12.45 7.95
N GLY A 298 1.36 13.50 7.59
CA GLY A 298 0.94 14.49 6.60
C GLY A 298 0.67 13.87 5.22
N MET A 299 1.58 13.02 4.75
CA MET A 299 1.44 12.28 3.49
C MET A 299 0.22 11.36 3.53
N ALA A 300 0.07 10.53 4.56
CA ALA A 300 -1.03 9.60 4.69
C ALA A 300 -2.40 10.30 4.59
N ARG A 301 -2.55 11.41 5.32
CA ARG A 301 -3.78 12.21 5.30
C ARG A 301 -4.05 12.80 3.91
N HIS A 302 -3.03 13.43 3.31
CA HIS A 302 -3.18 14.07 2.01
C HIS A 302 -3.51 13.04 0.92
N VAL A 303 -2.78 11.92 0.86
CA VAL A 303 -3.00 10.86 -0.12
C VAL A 303 -4.39 10.25 0.02
N ALA A 304 -4.86 9.98 1.24
CA ALA A 304 -6.20 9.43 1.45
C ALA A 304 -7.32 10.37 0.97
N THR A 305 -7.18 11.69 1.21
CA THR A 305 -8.15 12.68 0.75
C THR A 305 -8.15 12.81 -0.77
N GLU A 306 -6.99 13.08 -1.37
CA GLU A 306 -6.88 13.32 -2.81
C GLU A 306 -7.24 12.07 -3.62
N ALA A 307 -6.90 10.88 -3.14
CA ALA A 307 -7.27 9.64 -3.83
C ALA A 307 -8.79 9.46 -3.93
N MET A 308 -9.52 9.80 -2.86
CA MET A 308 -10.98 9.75 -2.86
C MET A 308 -11.60 10.80 -3.79
N ASP A 309 -11.02 12.00 -3.87
CA ASP A 309 -11.52 13.05 -4.76
C ASP A 309 -11.28 12.68 -6.24
N VAL A 310 -10.09 12.21 -6.59
CA VAL A 310 -9.77 11.79 -7.95
C VAL A 310 -10.65 10.61 -8.39
N VAL A 311 -10.87 9.60 -7.53
CA VAL A 311 -11.69 8.45 -7.93
C VAL A 311 -13.19 8.81 -8.07
N ARG A 312 -13.69 9.77 -7.28
CA ARG A 312 -15.03 10.34 -7.46
C ARG A 312 -15.16 11.06 -8.79
N GLU A 313 -14.18 11.89 -9.15
CA GLU A 313 -14.15 12.59 -10.44
C GLU A 313 -14.00 11.62 -11.62
N LEU A 314 -13.20 10.55 -11.47
CA LEU A 314 -13.09 9.48 -12.47
C LEU A 314 -14.46 8.87 -12.82
N VAL A 315 -15.24 8.49 -11.81
CA VAL A 315 -16.59 7.93 -12.01
C VAL A 315 -17.50 8.97 -12.66
N GLN A 316 -17.48 10.21 -12.18
CA GLN A 316 -18.32 11.29 -12.69
C GLN A 316 -18.02 11.62 -14.16
N LEU A 317 -16.75 11.69 -14.55
CA LEU A 317 -16.32 11.94 -15.94
C LEU A 317 -16.73 10.80 -16.88
N CYS A 318 -16.83 9.57 -16.37
CA CYS A 318 -17.30 8.42 -17.13
C CYS A 318 -18.85 8.39 -17.29
N GLY A 319 -19.58 9.17 -16.48
CA GLY A 319 -21.04 9.21 -16.47
C GLY A 319 -21.63 7.85 -16.10
N GLY A 320 -22.68 7.40 -16.81
CA GLY A 320 -23.31 6.09 -16.54
C GLY A 320 -22.33 4.91 -16.62
N HIS A 321 -21.34 4.95 -17.53
CA HIS A 321 -20.30 3.91 -17.60
C HIS A 321 -19.42 3.86 -16.35
N GLY A 322 -19.32 4.96 -15.59
CA GLY A 322 -18.56 5.00 -14.35
C GLY A 322 -19.11 4.08 -13.25
N TYR A 323 -20.39 3.69 -13.36
CA TYR A 323 -21.08 2.84 -12.39
C TYR A 323 -21.31 1.40 -12.91
N VAL A 324 -20.87 1.09 -14.13
CA VAL A 324 -21.02 -0.26 -14.68
C VAL A 324 -19.98 -1.18 -14.05
N GLU A 325 -20.46 -2.25 -13.41
CA GLU A 325 -19.61 -3.29 -12.84
C GLU A 325 -18.71 -3.92 -13.93
N GLY A 326 -17.47 -4.24 -13.56
CA GLY A 326 -16.47 -4.79 -14.48
C GLY A 326 -15.72 -3.73 -15.30
N LEU A 327 -16.08 -2.45 -15.20
CA LEU A 327 -15.24 -1.36 -15.74
C LEU A 327 -14.31 -0.79 -14.65
N PRO A 328 -13.09 -0.34 -15.01
CA PRO A 328 -12.12 0.19 -14.06
C PRO A 328 -12.65 1.28 -13.11
N PRO A 329 -13.49 2.25 -13.53
CA PRO A 329 -13.98 3.30 -12.63
C PRO A 329 -14.76 2.78 -11.41
N ALA A 330 -15.72 1.87 -11.62
CA ALA A 330 -16.56 1.33 -10.55
C ALA A 330 -15.74 0.48 -9.56
N ALA A 331 -14.89 -0.42 -10.08
CA ALA A 331 -14.02 -1.25 -9.27
C ALA A 331 -13.03 -0.42 -8.44
N ARG A 332 -12.50 0.66 -9.03
CA ARG A 332 -11.57 1.57 -8.34
C ARG A 332 -12.26 2.39 -7.26
N LEU A 333 -13.49 2.85 -7.46
CA LEU A 333 -14.21 3.61 -6.45
C LEU A 333 -14.29 2.84 -5.12
N GLN A 334 -14.67 1.56 -5.18
CA GLN A 334 -14.79 0.72 -3.99
C GLN A 334 -13.43 0.40 -3.37
N THR A 335 -12.46 -0.03 -4.17
CA THR A 335 -11.14 -0.43 -3.66
C THR A 335 -10.35 0.76 -3.12
N VAL A 336 -10.28 1.88 -3.84
CA VAL A 336 -9.64 3.12 -3.34
C VAL A 336 -10.26 3.56 -2.02
N HIS A 337 -11.59 3.45 -1.87
CA HIS A 337 -12.26 3.79 -0.63
C HIS A 337 -11.78 2.95 0.57
N TRP A 338 -11.65 1.64 0.40
CA TRP A 338 -11.15 0.76 1.46
C TRP A 338 -9.70 1.04 1.84
N PHE A 339 -8.82 1.18 0.85
CA PHE A 339 -7.40 1.45 1.11
C PHE A 339 -7.17 2.86 1.68
N ALA A 340 -7.93 3.87 1.24
CA ALA A 340 -7.89 5.21 1.82
C ALA A 340 -8.40 5.22 3.26
N MET A 341 -9.46 4.44 3.57
CA MET A 341 -9.93 4.27 4.95
C MET A 341 -8.84 3.67 5.85
N LEU A 342 -8.18 2.60 5.41
CA LEU A 342 -7.06 2.02 6.16
C LEU A 342 -5.92 3.02 6.35
N LEU A 343 -5.57 3.81 5.33
CA LEU A 343 -4.53 4.83 5.44
C LEU A 343 -4.89 5.94 6.44
N VAL A 344 -6.16 6.35 6.51
CA VAL A 344 -6.65 7.29 7.55
C VAL A 344 -6.53 6.67 8.94
N LYS A 345 -6.80 5.37 9.10
CA LYS A 345 -6.60 4.66 10.37
C LYS A 345 -5.14 4.63 10.79
N VAL A 346 -4.22 4.40 9.84
CA VAL A 346 -2.78 4.48 10.10
C VAL A 346 -2.36 5.89 10.50
N ASP A 347 -2.83 6.96 9.84
CA ASP A 347 -2.57 8.35 10.28
C ASP A 347 -3.05 8.60 11.71
N ALA A 348 -4.25 8.13 12.06
CA ALA A 348 -4.80 8.29 13.39
C ALA A 348 -3.95 7.56 14.44
N ALA A 349 -3.49 6.34 14.13
CA ALA A 349 -2.57 5.57 14.97
C ALA A 349 -1.20 6.26 15.12
N LEU A 350 -0.59 6.73 14.02
CA LEU A 350 0.69 7.46 14.06
C LEU A 350 0.62 8.67 15.00
N ARG A 351 -0.48 9.43 14.94
CA ARG A 351 -0.70 10.59 15.83
C ARG A 351 -0.92 10.19 17.29
N ALA A 352 -1.68 9.12 17.53
CA ALA A 352 -1.96 8.63 18.87
C ALA A 352 -0.69 8.08 19.54
N PHE A 353 0.04 7.21 18.85
CA PHE A 353 1.22 6.54 19.41
C PHE A 353 2.49 7.38 19.33
N GLY A 354 2.57 8.36 18.42
CA GLY A 354 3.68 9.31 18.34
C GLY A 354 3.79 10.26 19.53
N ALA A 355 2.72 10.44 20.30
CA ALA A 355 2.72 11.25 21.52
C ALA A 355 3.39 10.53 22.71
N PHE A 356 3.53 9.20 22.69
CA PHE A 356 4.09 8.44 23.81
C PHE A 356 5.63 8.45 23.84
N SER A 357 6.28 8.61 22.69
CA SER A 357 7.74 8.65 22.59
C SER A 357 8.34 9.96 23.11
N THR A 358 7.64 11.09 23.00
CA THR A 358 8.09 12.39 23.52
C THR A 358 8.09 12.45 25.06
N PHE A 359 7.17 11.73 25.72
CA PHE A 359 7.11 11.65 27.19
C PHE A 359 8.22 10.78 27.80
N SER A 360 8.67 9.73 27.10
CA SER A 360 9.77 8.89 27.58
C SER A 360 11.13 9.59 27.52
N ALA A 361 11.33 10.52 26.58
CA ALA A 361 12.58 11.26 26.48
C ALA A 361 12.75 12.32 27.58
N SER A 362 11.66 12.91 28.09
CA SER A 362 11.74 13.94 29.14
C SER A 362 11.91 13.38 30.55
N THR A 363 11.50 12.12 30.78
CA THR A 363 11.57 11.44 32.07
C THR A 363 12.90 10.69 32.29
N ALA A 364 13.68 10.47 31.23
CA ALA A 364 15.03 9.89 31.33
C ALA A 364 16.13 10.94 31.58
N SER A 365 15.79 12.24 31.57
CA SER A 365 16.72 13.36 31.79
C SER A 365 16.52 14.10 33.12
N ALA A 366 15.78 13.52 34.06
CA ALA A 366 15.55 14.03 35.42
C ALA A 366 15.90 12.93 36.43
#